data_AF-A0A7C4S417-F1
#
_entry.id   AF-A0A7C4S417-F1
#
_cell.length_a   1.000
_cell.length_b   1.000
_cell.length_c   1.000
_cell.angle_alpha   90.00
_cell.angle_beta   90.00
_cell.angle_gamma   90.00
#
_symmetry.space_group_name_H-M   'P 1'
#
loop_
_entity.id
_entity.type
_entity.pdbx_description
1 polymer ?
#
loop_
_entity_poly.entity_id
_entity_poly.type
_entity_poly.pdbx_seq_one_letter_code
_entity_poly.pdbx_strand_id
1 'polypeptide(L)'
;MKKIAESVGRSLENFEPGLYVYVVMAEKREDALNQLRRIKSLIAPSLRGIREAGYDVEIPPHLLEVTYSNIMVTEEGLKLFEELNKYVPDEVALEFSIAGTPEDCANKVEEFVKAGVKHFVLVNAGPDPKFVFETLARKIIPSYR
;
A
#
# COMPACT_ATOMS: atom_id res chain seq x y z
N MET A 1 2.58 -8.44 -18.53
CA MET A 1 2.04 -9.78 -18.17
C MET A 1 1.42 -10.51 -19.36
N LYS A 2 0.39 -9.98 -20.05
CA LYS A 2 -0.27 -10.63 -21.21
C LYS A 2 0.70 -11.17 -22.28
N LYS A 3 1.55 -10.30 -22.84
CA LYS A 3 2.55 -10.67 -23.86
C LYS A 3 3.50 -11.79 -23.39
N ILE A 4 3.86 -11.79 -22.11
CA ILE A 4 4.75 -12.81 -21.53
C ILE A 4 3.99 -14.14 -21.40
N ALA A 5 2.76 -14.13 -20.89
CA ALA A 5 1.92 -15.32 -20.80
C ALA A 5 1.73 -15.97 -22.18
N GLU A 6 1.38 -15.19 -23.20
CA GLU A 6 1.23 -15.66 -24.58
C GLU A 6 2.54 -16.25 -25.11
N SER A 7 3.69 -15.62 -24.84
CA SER A 7 5.00 -16.10 -25.30
C SER A 7 5.40 -17.48 -24.74
N VAL A 8 4.80 -17.90 -23.62
CA VAL A 8 5.03 -19.22 -23.00
C VAL A 8 3.83 -20.16 -23.16
N GLY A 9 2.91 -19.87 -24.08
CA GLY A 9 1.76 -20.71 -24.38
C GLY A 9 0.69 -20.74 -23.28
N ARG A 10 0.61 -19.70 -22.43
CA ARG A 10 -0.40 -19.57 -21.37
C ARG A 10 -1.38 -18.44 -21.69
N SER A 11 -2.66 -18.63 -21.35
CA SER A 11 -3.65 -17.54 -21.28
C SER A 11 -3.56 -16.81 -19.93
N LEU A 12 -4.07 -15.58 -19.86
CA LEU A 12 -4.22 -14.84 -18.60
C LEU A 12 -5.22 -15.51 -17.65
N GLU A 13 -6.16 -16.31 -18.16
CA GLU A 13 -7.13 -17.06 -17.36
C GLU A 13 -6.47 -18.13 -16.48
N ASN A 14 -5.24 -18.54 -16.82
CA ASN A 14 -4.43 -19.43 -15.98
C ASN A 14 -3.81 -18.73 -14.76
N PHE A 15 -4.18 -17.47 -14.48
CA PHE A 15 -3.66 -16.67 -13.38
C PHE A 15 -4.80 -15.94 -12.68
N GLU A 16 -4.78 -15.99 -11.36
CA GLU A 16 -5.71 -15.22 -10.53
C GLU A 16 -4.98 -13.99 -9.96
N PRO A 17 -5.41 -12.77 -10.28
CA PRO A 17 -4.77 -11.55 -9.76
C PRO A 17 -4.83 -11.49 -8.23
N GLY A 18 -3.65 -11.49 -7.60
CA GLY A 18 -3.48 -11.25 -6.18
C GLY A 18 -2.93 -9.86 -5.91
N LEU A 19 -3.47 -9.16 -4.90
CA LEU A 19 -2.99 -7.86 -4.45
C LEU A 19 -2.40 -7.97 -3.05
N TYR A 20 -1.12 -7.62 -2.92
CA TYR A 20 -0.46 -7.39 -1.63
C TYR A 20 -0.61 -5.91 -1.26
N VAL A 21 -1.26 -5.61 -0.15
CA VAL A 21 -1.62 -4.22 0.19
C VAL A 21 -1.65 -3.99 1.69
N TYR A 22 -1.23 -2.79 2.11
CA TYR A 22 -1.31 -2.34 3.49
C TYR A 22 -2.73 -1.86 3.85
N VAL A 23 -3.19 -2.23 5.04
CA VAL A 23 -4.46 -1.78 5.61
C VAL A 23 -4.17 -0.92 6.84
N VAL A 24 -4.61 0.33 6.82
CA VAL A 24 -4.46 1.31 7.91
C VAL A 24 -5.83 1.85 8.28
N MET A 25 -6.48 1.22 9.25
CA MET A 25 -7.87 1.51 9.57
C MET A 25 -8.04 1.90 11.05
N ALA A 26 -8.83 2.94 11.28
CA ALA A 26 -9.17 3.44 12.61
C ALA A 26 -10.61 3.99 12.60
N GLU A 27 -11.23 4.15 13.77
CA GLU A 27 -12.58 4.74 13.84
C GLU A 27 -12.61 6.19 13.35
N LYS A 28 -11.59 6.98 13.72
CA LYS A 28 -11.41 8.35 13.24
C LYS A 28 -10.42 8.36 12.09
N ARG A 29 -10.79 9.04 11.00
CA ARG A 29 -9.94 9.18 9.81
C ARG A 29 -8.55 9.69 10.16
N GLU A 30 -8.45 10.71 11.01
CA GLU A 30 -7.17 11.32 11.37
C GLU A 30 -6.21 10.35 12.08
N ASP A 31 -6.72 9.42 12.89
CA ASP A 31 -5.89 8.42 13.56
C ASP A 31 -5.26 7.44 12.54
N ALA A 32 -6.04 7.05 11.51
CA ALA A 32 -5.53 6.27 10.39
C ALA A 32 -4.50 7.05 9.57
N LEU A 33 -4.75 8.33 9.26
CA LEU A 33 -3.82 9.17 8.51
C LEU A 33 -2.50 9.41 9.26
N ASN A 34 -2.56 9.62 10.57
CA ASN A 34 -1.36 9.76 11.40
C ASN A 34 -0.52 8.49 11.38
N GLN A 35 -1.15 7.31 11.43
CA GLN A 35 -0.43 6.05 11.31
C GLN A 35 0.13 5.84 9.90
N LEU A 36 -0.65 6.16 8.86
CA LEU A 36 -0.24 6.08 7.45
C LEU A 36 1.01 6.92 7.18
N ARG A 37 1.04 8.16 7.70
CA ARG A 37 2.19 9.07 7.56
C ARG A 37 3.49 8.51 8.11
N ARG A 38 3.46 7.55 9.04
CA ARG A 38 4.65 6.92 9.62
C ARG A 38 5.22 5.78 8.77
N ILE A 39 4.48 5.33 7.76
CA ILE A 39 4.81 4.14 6.97
C ILE A 39 4.69 4.36 5.46
N LYS A 40 4.65 5.61 4.98
CA LYS A 40 4.47 5.94 3.57
C LYS A 40 5.52 5.28 2.68
N SER A 41 6.77 5.22 3.13
CA SER A 41 7.85 4.52 2.41
C SER A 41 7.76 2.99 2.46
N LEU A 42 6.92 2.39 3.32
CA LEU A 42 6.57 0.96 3.22
C LEU A 42 5.58 0.72 2.06
N ILE A 43 4.68 1.67 1.85
CA ILE A 43 3.60 1.59 0.85
C ILE A 43 4.13 1.96 -0.54
N ALA A 44 4.86 3.06 -0.64
CA ALA A 44 5.45 3.57 -1.87
C ALA A 44 6.97 3.65 -1.68
N PRO A 45 7.70 2.56 -1.94
CA PRO A 45 9.07 2.39 -1.46
C PRO A 45 10.14 3.12 -2.28
N SER A 46 9.80 3.65 -3.46
CA SER A 46 10.75 4.29 -4.38
C SER A 46 10.25 5.67 -4.79
N LEU A 47 10.95 6.72 -4.40
CA LEU A 47 10.64 8.09 -4.84
C LEU A 47 10.75 8.25 -6.36
N ARG A 48 11.74 7.57 -6.97
CA ARG A 48 11.89 7.50 -8.42
C ARG A 48 10.64 6.89 -9.07
N GLY A 49 10.16 5.76 -8.56
CA GLY A 49 8.94 5.13 -9.05
C GLY A 49 7.71 6.01 -8.90
N ILE A 50 7.60 6.76 -7.80
CA ILE A 50 6.53 7.75 -7.58
C ILE A 50 6.59 8.85 -8.66
N ARG A 51 7.77 9.43 -8.91
CA ARG A 51 7.93 10.44 -9.97
C ARG A 51 7.63 9.88 -11.37
N GLU A 52 8.07 8.66 -11.67
CA GLU A 52 7.79 7.97 -12.94
C GLU A 52 6.29 7.67 -13.12
N ALA A 53 5.54 7.51 -12.02
CA ALA A 53 4.09 7.38 -12.03
C ALA A 53 3.35 8.71 -12.24
N GLY A 54 4.06 9.84 -12.31
CA GLY A 54 3.52 11.16 -12.65
C GLY A 54 3.21 12.07 -11.46
N TYR A 55 3.57 11.67 -10.24
CA TYR A 55 3.44 12.55 -9.07
C TYR A 55 4.59 13.56 -9.00
N ASP A 56 4.27 14.75 -8.54
CA ASP A 56 5.25 15.81 -8.35
C ASP A 56 6.00 15.60 -7.02
N VAL A 57 7.25 15.16 -7.12
CA VAL A 57 8.12 14.91 -5.96
C VAL A 57 9.52 15.44 -6.25
N GLU A 58 9.95 16.39 -5.42
CA GLU A 58 11.34 16.82 -5.37
C GLU A 58 12.17 15.80 -4.61
N ILE A 59 13.07 15.12 -5.31
CA ILE A 59 13.88 14.02 -4.75
C ILE A 59 15.30 14.54 -4.50
N PRO A 60 15.78 14.55 -3.24
CA PRO A 60 17.18 14.83 -2.95
C PRO A 60 18.10 13.84 -3.68
N PRO A 61 19.25 14.29 -4.23
CA PRO A 61 20.14 13.42 -5.00
C PRO A 61 20.56 12.14 -4.27
N HIS A 62 20.78 12.20 -2.96
CA HIS A 62 21.17 11.04 -2.16
C HIS A 62 20.03 10.04 -1.88
N LEU A 63 18.77 10.41 -2.14
CA LEU A 63 17.59 9.54 -2.01
C LEU A 63 17.11 8.97 -3.35
N LEU A 64 17.66 9.42 -4.48
CA LEU A 64 17.16 9.08 -5.82
C LEU A 64 17.12 7.57 -6.08
N GLU A 65 18.16 6.86 -5.64
CA GLU A 65 18.31 5.41 -5.81
C GLU A 65 18.02 4.63 -4.50
N VAL A 66 17.58 5.33 -3.46
CA VAL A 66 17.19 4.69 -2.20
C VAL A 66 15.79 4.10 -2.37
N THR A 67 15.68 2.81 -2.08
CA THR A 67 14.40 2.10 -1.99
C THR A 67 14.30 1.49 -0.60
N TYR A 68 13.11 1.52 0.02
CA TYR A 68 12.89 0.98 1.37
C TYR A 68 13.48 -0.43 1.57
N SER A 69 13.34 -1.32 0.58
CA SER A 69 13.83 -2.70 0.64
C SER A 69 15.35 -2.83 0.81
N ASN A 70 16.11 -1.77 0.53
CA ASN A 70 17.57 -1.76 0.63
C ASN A 70 18.06 -1.11 1.94
N ILE A 71 17.14 -0.61 2.78
CA ILE A 71 17.48 0.02 4.05
C ILE A 71 17.71 -1.07 5.10
N MET A 72 18.90 -1.08 5.70
CA MET A 72 19.26 -2.02 6.76
C MET A 72 18.63 -1.62 8.11
N VAL A 73 18.26 -2.60 8.93
CA VAL A 73 17.74 -2.36 10.28
C VAL A 73 18.88 -1.99 11.24
N THR A 74 19.34 -0.75 11.12
CA THR A 74 20.45 -0.11 11.85
C THR A 74 20.01 1.30 12.27
N GLU A 75 20.74 1.97 13.16
CA GLU A 75 20.38 3.34 13.55
C GLU A 75 20.41 4.29 12.34
N GLU A 76 21.44 4.18 11.49
CA GLU A 76 21.56 4.96 10.25
C GLU A 76 20.44 4.62 9.27
N GLY A 77 20.09 3.34 9.16
CA GLY A 77 19.00 2.90 8.30
C GLY A 77 17.64 3.40 8.79
N LEU A 78 17.39 3.45 10.10
CA LEU A 78 16.16 4.04 10.64
C LEU A 78 16.07 5.54 10.34
N LYS A 79 17.18 6.28 10.46
CA LYS A 79 17.24 7.70 10.05
C LYS A 79 16.97 7.87 8.56
N LEU A 80 17.55 7.01 7.72
CA LEU A 80 17.32 7.01 6.28
C LEU A 80 15.86 6.67 5.92
N PHE A 81 15.25 5.72 6.64
CA PHE A 81 13.84 5.37 6.49
C PHE A 81 12.95 6.57 6.81
N GLU A 82 13.18 7.23 7.95
CA GLU A 82 12.45 8.43 8.36
C GLU A 82 12.61 9.58 7.35
N GLU A 83 13.82 9.75 6.81
CA GLU A 83 14.10 10.74 5.78
C GLU A 83 13.33 10.43 4.50
N LEU A 84 13.46 9.21 3.96
CA LEU A 84 12.74 8.76 2.76
C LEU A 84 11.23 8.97 2.92
N ASN A 85 10.69 8.63 4.09
CA ASN A 85 9.28 8.71 4.40
C ASN A 85 8.73 10.16 4.35
N LYS A 86 9.55 11.18 4.59
CA LYS A 86 9.14 12.60 4.49
C LYS A 86 8.83 13.02 3.05
N TYR A 87 9.51 12.42 2.08
CA TYR A 87 9.39 12.78 0.66
C TYR A 87 8.29 12.03 -0.07
N VAL A 88 7.70 10.98 0.51
CA VAL A 88 6.53 10.31 -0.06
C VAL A 88 5.30 11.19 0.21
N PRO A 89 4.56 11.67 -0.82
CA PRO A 89 3.34 12.44 -0.60
C PRO A 89 2.26 11.62 0.13
N ASP A 90 1.43 12.28 0.94
CA ASP A 90 0.34 11.62 1.66
C ASP A 90 -0.69 11.01 0.69
N GLU A 91 -0.97 11.69 -0.42
CA GLU A 91 -1.90 11.21 -1.47
C GLU A 91 -1.42 9.91 -2.12
N VAL A 92 -0.12 9.76 -2.35
CA VAL A 92 0.48 8.54 -2.88
C VAL A 92 0.27 7.39 -1.91
N ALA A 93 0.57 7.60 -0.62
CA ALA A 93 0.37 6.57 0.39
C ALA A 93 -1.11 6.18 0.53
N LEU A 94 -2.04 7.13 0.38
CA LEU A 94 -3.48 6.89 0.38
C LEU A 94 -3.95 6.09 -0.84
N GLU A 95 -3.44 6.41 -2.02
CA GLU A 95 -3.87 5.78 -3.27
C GLU A 95 -3.43 4.31 -3.35
N PHE A 96 -2.21 4.02 -2.90
CA PHE A 96 -1.61 2.68 -2.95
C PHE A 96 -1.86 1.83 -1.69
N SER A 97 -2.78 2.24 -0.81
CA SER A 97 -3.17 1.47 0.39
C SER A 97 -4.69 1.40 0.58
N ILE A 98 -5.11 0.61 1.57
CA ILE A 98 -6.49 0.61 2.08
C ILE A 98 -6.45 1.36 3.41
N ALA A 99 -6.73 2.66 3.40
CA ALA A 99 -6.55 3.51 4.58
C ALA A 99 -7.74 4.45 4.85
N GLY A 100 -8.06 4.62 6.14
CA GLY A 100 -9.11 5.55 6.60
C GLY A 100 -10.03 4.94 7.64
N THR A 101 -11.30 5.33 7.58
CA THR A 101 -12.38 4.73 8.38
C THR A 101 -12.77 3.34 7.84
N PRO A 102 -13.58 2.55 8.58
CA PRO A 102 -14.14 1.31 8.04
C PRO A 102 -14.88 1.46 6.71
N GLU A 103 -15.57 2.58 6.51
CA GLU A 103 -16.28 2.88 5.27
C GLU A 103 -15.31 3.19 4.13
N ASP A 104 -14.30 4.03 4.37
CA ASP A 104 -13.24 4.30 3.40
C ASP A 104 -12.55 3.00 2.94
N CYS A 105 -12.24 2.13 3.90
CA CYS A 105 -11.58 0.85 3.61
C CYS A 105 -12.48 -0.09 2.81
N ALA A 106 -13.77 -0.16 3.14
CA ALA A 106 -14.73 -0.97 2.38
C ALA A 106 -14.87 -0.47 0.94
N ASN A 107 -14.97 0.84 0.74
CA ASN A 107 -15.04 1.45 -0.59
C ASN A 107 -13.76 1.17 -1.40
N LYS A 108 -12.58 1.24 -0.77
CA LYS A 108 -11.32 0.95 -1.45
C LYS A 108 -11.17 -0.52 -1.83
N VAL A 109 -11.63 -1.45 -0.99
CA VAL A 109 -11.70 -2.88 -1.33
C VAL A 109 -12.62 -3.09 -2.54
N GLU A 110 -13.78 -2.45 -2.56
CA GLU A 110 -14.73 -2.52 -3.67
C GLU A 110 -14.12 -2.02 -5.00
N GLU A 111 -13.35 -0.93 -4.97
CA GLU A 111 -12.59 -0.45 -6.13
C GLU A 111 -11.63 -1.52 -6.67
N PHE A 112 -10.86 -2.16 -5.80
CA PHE A 112 -9.91 -3.21 -6.19
C PHE A 112 -10.61 -4.47 -6.73
N VAL A 113 -11.73 -4.87 -6.13
CA VAL A 113 -12.54 -5.99 -6.62
C VAL A 113 -13.08 -5.68 -8.03
N LYS A 114 -13.62 -4.47 -8.24
CA LYS A 114 -14.08 -4.00 -9.56
C LYS A 114 -12.95 -3.93 -10.59
N ALA A 115 -11.74 -3.60 -10.16
CA ALA A 115 -10.55 -3.63 -11.01
C ALA A 115 -10.04 -5.06 -11.34
N GLY A 116 -10.64 -6.10 -10.75
CA GLY A 116 -10.38 -7.49 -11.08
C GLY A 116 -9.49 -8.25 -10.09
N VAL A 117 -9.19 -7.68 -8.92
CA VAL A 117 -8.46 -8.40 -7.86
C VAL A 117 -9.30 -9.60 -7.38
N LYS A 118 -8.65 -10.76 -7.27
CA LYS A 118 -9.27 -12.03 -6.83
C LYS A 118 -8.81 -12.48 -5.46
N HIS A 119 -7.54 -12.19 -5.12
CA HIS A 119 -6.96 -12.53 -3.83
C HIS A 119 -6.35 -11.31 -3.18
N PHE A 120 -6.55 -11.15 -1.87
CA PHE A 120 -5.92 -10.09 -1.10
C PHE A 120 -4.94 -10.69 -0.09
N VAL A 121 -3.73 -10.15 -0.05
CA VAL A 121 -2.75 -10.34 1.02
C VAL A 121 -2.71 -9.03 1.81
N LEU A 122 -3.44 -9.00 2.92
CA LEU A 122 -3.65 -7.79 3.73
C LEU A 122 -2.55 -7.68 4.80
N VAL A 123 -1.77 -6.61 4.72
CA VAL A 123 -0.76 -6.29 5.74
C VAL A 123 -1.37 -5.29 6.72
N ASN A 124 -1.63 -5.74 7.94
CA ASN A 124 -2.18 -4.88 8.97
C ASN A 124 -1.12 -3.88 9.47
N ALA A 125 -1.40 -2.60 9.28
CA ALA A 125 -0.57 -1.51 9.78
C ALA A 125 -1.40 -0.40 10.46
N GLY A 126 -2.64 -0.72 10.86
CA GLY A 126 -3.49 0.20 11.61
C GLY A 126 -3.00 0.44 13.03
N PRO A 127 -3.43 1.55 13.67
CA PRO A 127 -3.00 1.90 15.03
C PRO A 127 -3.51 0.90 16.09
N ASP A 128 -4.62 0.21 15.82
CA ASP A 128 -5.12 -0.92 16.64
C ASP A 128 -5.27 -2.17 15.74
N PRO A 129 -4.30 -3.11 15.80
CA PRO A 129 -4.34 -4.31 14.97
C PRO A 129 -5.60 -5.18 15.19
N LYS A 130 -6.14 -5.22 16.41
CA LYS A 130 -7.33 -6.03 16.73
C LYS A 130 -8.56 -5.41 16.09
N PHE A 131 -8.72 -4.09 16.20
CA PHE A 131 -9.80 -3.35 15.54
C PHE A 131 -9.80 -3.58 14.02
N VAL A 132 -8.61 -3.53 13.38
CA VAL A 132 -8.48 -3.78 11.94
C VAL A 132 -8.98 -5.17 11.57
N PHE A 133 -8.49 -6.22 12.23
CA PHE A 133 -8.88 -7.59 11.92
C PHE A 133 -10.35 -7.87 12.20
N GLU A 134 -10.89 -7.40 13.34
CA GLU A 134 -12.30 -7.60 13.67
C GLU A 134 -13.21 -6.91 12.66
N THR A 135 -12.86 -5.69 12.23
CA THR A 135 -13.63 -4.95 11.23
C THR A 135 -13.57 -5.63 9.86
N LEU A 136 -12.38 -6.06 9.41
CA LEU A 136 -12.24 -6.84 8.17
C LEU A 136 -13.09 -8.11 8.21
N ALA A 137 -12.97 -8.91 9.28
CA ALA A 137 -13.63 -10.21 9.40
C ALA A 137 -15.16 -10.11 9.53
N ARG A 138 -15.67 -9.07 10.20
CA ARG A 138 -17.10 -8.95 10.53
C ARG A 138 -17.88 -8.01 9.62
N LYS A 139 -17.24 -7.03 8.99
CA LYS A 139 -17.94 -5.97 8.23
C LYS A 139 -17.60 -5.95 6.75
N ILE A 140 -16.34 -6.21 6.36
CA ILE A 140 -15.88 -6.03 4.98
C ILE A 140 -15.89 -7.36 4.21
N ILE A 141 -15.12 -8.35 4.68
CA ILE A 141 -14.96 -9.64 4.00
C ILE A 141 -16.30 -10.37 3.78
N PRO A 142 -17.28 -10.37 4.71
CA PRO A 142 -18.55 -11.05 4.50
C PRO A 142 -19.35 -10.57 3.29
N SER A 143 -19.11 -9.35 2.80
CA SER A 143 -19.80 -8.79 1.62
C SER A 143 -19.35 -9.41 0.29
N TYR A 144 -18.27 -10.19 0.29
CA TYR A 144 -17.64 -10.80 -0.89
C TYR A 144 -17.64 -12.34 -0.85
N ARG A 145 -18.47 -12.93 0.02
CA ARG A 145 -18.63 -14.38 0.14
C ARG A 145 -19.63 -14.94 -0.85
#